data_AF-B6BG45-F1
#
_entry.id   AF-B6BG45-F1
#
_cell.length_a   1.000
_cell.length_b   1.000
_cell.length_c   1.000
_cell.angle_alpha   90.00
_cell.angle_beta   90.00
_cell.angle_gamma   90.00
#
_symmetry.space_group_name_H-M   'P 1'
#
loop_
_entity.id
_entity.type
_entity.pdbx_description
1 polymer ?
#
loop_
_entity_poly.entity_id
_entity_poly.type
_entity_poly.pdbx_seq_one_letter_code
_entity_poly.pdbx_strand_id
1 'polypeptide(L)'
;MASKDNSNGKAAPAAAQAKAEPGPGRRRFLKTAGLAGLGAAAGLAVPFHQNLPQEFFPAAMASDNGLAGKEGLTLLNNRPLNAETPPELLDDPVTRTARHFIRNNGLARTTPARRAGH
;
A
#
# COMPACT_ATOMS: atom_id res chain seq x y z
N MET A 1 -0.29 -59.98 7.33
CA MET A 1 -0.21 -58.78 8.18
C MET A 1 0.89 -57.87 7.64
N ALA A 2 0.55 -56.60 7.40
CA ALA A 2 1.41 -55.44 7.06
C ALA A 2 2.18 -55.52 5.71
N SER A 3 1.54 -55.18 4.58
CA SER A 3 1.62 -53.84 3.92
C SER A 3 2.77 -52.93 4.39
N LYS A 4 3.67 -52.63 3.45
CA LYS A 4 4.56 -51.45 3.47
C LYS A 4 4.55 -50.84 2.07
N ASP A 5 3.45 -50.20 1.73
CA ASP A 5 3.41 -49.19 0.69
C ASP A 5 4.17 -47.96 1.22
N ASN A 6 5.32 -47.62 0.63
CA ASN A 6 6.02 -46.38 0.93
C ASN A 6 5.88 -45.44 -0.28
N SER A 7 4.78 -44.69 -0.28
CA SER A 7 4.46 -43.65 -1.25
C SER A 7 5.32 -42.40 -0.99
N ASN A 8 6.42 -42.29 -1.74
CA ASN A 8 7.21 -41.07 -1.79
C ASN A 8 6.55 -40.09 -2.78
N GLY A 9 5.94 -39.03 -2.27
CA GLY A 9 5.27 -38.02 -3.08
C GLY A 9 4.56 -36.95 -2.26
N LYS A 10 5.26 -36.38 -1.26
CA LYS A 10 4.73 -35.29 -0.44
C LYS A 10 4.58 -34.03 -1.30
N ALA A 11 3.36 -33.78 -1.75
CA ALA A 11 2.94 -32.53 -2.36
C ALA A 11 3.30 -31.34 -1.45
N ALA A 12 3.89 -30.31 -2.05
CA ALA A 12 4.13 -29.03 -1.40
C ALA A 12 2.78 -28.40 -1.01
N PRO A 13 2.56 -28.00 0.25
CA PRO A 13 1.40 -27.17 0.55
C PRO A 13 1.68 -25.76 0.04
N ALA A 14 0.90 -25.39 -0.98
CA ALA A 14 0.67 -24.02 -1.43
C ALA A 14 0.45 -23.10 -0.23
N ALA A 15 1.03 -21.90 -0.33
CA ALA A 15 0.99 -20.84 0.68
C ALA A 15 -0.44 -20.60 1.18
N ALA A 16 -0.76 -21.21 2.32
CA ALA A 16 -1.96 -20.92 3.07
C ALA A 16 -1.84 -19.49 3.58
N GLN A 17 -2.75 -18.63 3.11
CA GLN A 17 -2.95 -17.29 3.61
C GLN A 17 -3.30 -17.40 5.10
N ALA A 18 -2.32 -17.16 5.96
CA ALA A 18 -2.53 -17.08 7.39
C ALA A 18 -3.45 -15.88 7.67
N LYS A 19 -4.73 -16.15 7.95
CA LYS A 19 -5.62 -15.18 8.57
C LYS A 19 -4.98 -14.78 9.91
N ALA A 20 -4.37 -13.59 9.93
CA ALA A 20 -3.76 -13.05 11.14
C ALA A 20 -4.88 -12.63 12.10
N GLU A 21 -5.25 -13.55 13.00
CA GLU A 21 -6.09 -13.26 14.16
C GLU A 21 -5.53 -12.01 14.88
N PRO A 22 -6.37 -11.00 15.20
CA PRO A 22 -5.88 -9.80 15.88
C PRO A 22 -5.40 -10.18 17.28
N GLY A 23 -4.09 -10.40 17.41
CA GLY A 23 -3.47 -10.57 18.71
C GLY A 23 -3.72 -9.36 19.62
N PRO A 24 -3.70 -9.54 20.95
CA PRO A 24 -3.93 -8.46 21.92
C PRO A 24 -3.11 -7.19 21.64
N GLY A 25 -1.89 -7.36 21.12
CA GLY A 25 -0.98 -6.28 20.73
C GLY A 25 -1.49 -5.41 19.58
N ARG A 26 -2.06 -6.00 18.51
CA ARG A 26 -2.56 -5.24 17.35
C ARG A 26 -3.75 -4.38 17.72
N ARG A 27 -4.72 -4.95 18.45
CA ARG A 27 -5.91 -4.22 18.89
C ARG A 27 -5.56 -3.09 19.84
N ARG A 28 -4.63 -3.32 20.78
CA ARG A 28 -4.15 -2.26 21.68
C ARG A 28 -3.39 -1.18 20.91
N PHE A 29 -2.52 -1.54 19.98
CA PHE A 29 -1.83 -0.59 19.12
C PHE A 29 -2.81 0.27 18.32
N LEU A 30 -3.78 -0.33 17.62
CA LEU A 30 -4.77 0.40 16.82
C LEU A 30 -5.63 1.35 17.67
N LYS A 31 -6.02 0.93 18.88
CA LYS A 31 -6.75 1.81 19.81
C LYS A 31 -5.91 3.01 20.25
N THR A 32 -4.66 2.76 20.61
CA THR A 32 -3.78 3.80 21.17
C THR A 32 -3.29 4.76 20.09
N ALA A 33 -2.81 4.22 18.96
CA ALA A 33 -2.37 5.01 17.81
C ALA A 33 -3.54 5.74 17.12
N GLY A 34 -4.72 5.10 17.04
CA GLY A 34 -5.93 5.73 16.49
C GLY A 34 -6.40 6.91 17.34
N LEU A 35 -6.45 6.75 18.67
CA LEU A 35 -6.83 7.84 19.59
C LEU A 35 -5.82 8.98 19.57
N ALA A 36 -4.51 8.66 19.54
CA ALA A 36 -3.46 9.66 19.42
C ALA A 36 -3.56 10.43 18.09
N GLY A 37 -3.81 9.73 16.98
CA GLY A 37 -4.01 10.35 15.67
C GLY A 37 -5.23 11.27 15.60
N LEU A 38 -6.37 10.85 16.18
CA LEU A 38 -7.57 11.68 16.28
C LEU A 38 -7.35 12.91 17.17
N GLY A 39 -6.64 12.75 18.30
CA GLY A 39 -6.28 13.87 19.17
C GLY A 39 -5.39 14.89 18.46
N ALA A 40 -4.35 14.41 17.76
CA ALA A 40 -3.48 15.27 16.97
C ALA A 40 -4.24 16.04 15.87
N ALA A 41 -5.13 15.35 15.14
CA ALA A 41 -5.96 15.97 14.11
C ALA A 41 -6.94 17.02 14.68
N ALA A 42 -7.42 16.82 15.91
CA ALA A 42 -8.24 17.78 16.63
C ALA A 42 -7.44 18.93 17.28
N GLY A 43 -6.12 19.03 17.02
CA GLY A 43 -5.25 20.06 17.57
C GLY A 43 -4.86 19.84 19.03
N LEU A 44 -5.11 18.65 19.59
CA LEU A 44 -4.64 18.29 20.93
C LEU A 44 -3.12 18.07 20.88
N ALA A 45 -2.41 18.67 21.83
CA ALA A 45 -0.98 18.43 22.00
C ALA A 45 -0.74 16.93 22.24
N VAL A 46 0.11 16.32 21.43
CA VAL A 46 0.61 14.95 21.65
C VAL A 46 1.89 15.06 22.48
N PRO A 47 1.85 14.74 23.79
CA PRO A 47 3.05 14.81 24.63
C PRO A 47 4.11 13.86 24.07
N PHE A 48 5.37 14.27 24.07
CA PHE A 48 6.49 13.48 23.54
C PHE A 48 6.38 13.14 22.05
N HIS A 49 5.71 13.97 21.23
CA HIS A 49 5.68 13.76 19.78
C HIS A 49 7.09 13.64 19.14
N GLN A 50 8.12 14.20 19.79
CA GLN A 50 9.53 14.09 19.39
C GLN A 50 10.09 12.66 19.50
N ASN A 51 9.46 11.80 20.30
CA ASN A 51 9.82 10.38 20.44
C ASN A 51 9.08 9.48 19.45
N LEU A 52 8.15 10.04 18.65
CA LEU A 52 7.52 9.28 17.58
C LEU A 52 8.57 9.01 16.50
N PRO A 53 8.64 7.78 15.95
CA PRO A 53 9.54 7.48 14.85
C PRO A 53 9.25 8.42 13.67
N GLN A 54 10.29 8.79 12.93
CA GLN A 54 10.18 9.73 11.81
C GLN A 54 9.20 9.22 10.73
N GLU A 55 8.93 7.92 10.70
CA GLU A 55 7.95 7.28 9.81
C GLU A 55 6.53 7.18 10.40
N PHE A 56 6.26 7.76 11.59
CA PHE A 56 4.92 7.79 12.19
C PHE A 56 4.04 8.85 11.52
N PHE A 57 3.51 8.49 10.35
CA PHE A 57 2.51 9.29 9.66
C PHE A 57 1.11 8.71 9.91
N PRO A 58 0.13 9.54 10.36
CA PRO A 58 -1.25 9.09 10.49
C PRO A 58 -1.73 8.47 9.17
N ALA A 59 -2.25 7.23 9.22
CA ALA A 59 -2.66 6.50 8.01
C ALA A 59 -3.69 7.28 7.17
N ALA A 60 -4.53 8.11 7.80
CA ALA A 60 -5.48 8.99 7.14
C ALA A 60 -4.83 10.13 6.32
N MET A 61 -3.59 10.50 6.64
CA MET A 61 -2.78 11.50 5.91
C MET A 61 -1.79 10.86 4.93
N ALA A 62 -1.60 9.53 4.99
CA ALA A 62 -0.59 8.81 4.22
C ALA A 62 -1.09 8.30 2.85
N SER A 63 -2.24 8.75 2.38
CA SER A 63 -2.85 8.30 1.12
C SER A 63 -2.21 8.99 -0.10
N ASP A 64 -0.94 8.70 -0.38
CA ASP A 64 -0.43 8.88 -1.73
C ASP A 64 -0.68 7.59 -2.51
N ASN A 65 -1.70 7.64 -3.37
CA ASN A 65 -2.13 6.51 -4.17
C ASN A 65 -1.15 6.22 -5.33
N GLY A 66 -0.06 7.00 -5.45
CA GLY A 66 0.89 6.94 -6.55
C GLY A 66 0.34 7.53 -7.85
N LEU A 67 -0.81 8.23 -7.78
CA LEU A 67 -1.52 8.80 -8.92
C LEU A 67 -1.30 10.33 -9.04
N ALA A 68 -0.26 10.87 -8.42
CA ALA A 68 0.09 12.27 -8.55
C ALA A 68 0.23 12.67 -10.04
N GLY A 69 -0.48 13.72 -10.45
CA GLY A 69 -0.49 14.19 -11.84
C GLY A 69 -1.35 13.34 -12.81
N LYS A 70 -2.09 12.34 -12.31
CA LYS A 70 -3.10 11.61 -13.08
C LYS A 70 -4.50 12.14 -12.78
N GLU A 71 -5.38 12.09 -13.79
CA GLU A 71 -6.74 12.62 -13.73
C GLU A 71 -7.76 11.49 -13.85
N GLY A 72 -8.51 11.23 -12.77
CA GLY A 72 -9.70 10.36 -12.82
C GLY A 72 -9.43 8.87 -13.05
N LEU A 73 -8.20 8.40 -12.84
CA LEU A 73 -7.86 6.98 -12.98
C LEU A 73 -8.44 6.15 -11.83
N THR A 74 -9.01 4.99 -12.17
CA THR A 74 -9.41 3.96 -11.22
C THR A 74 -8.20 3.16 -10.79
N LEU A 75 -7.85 3.22 -9.50
CA LEU A 75 -6.76 2.44 -8.92
C LEU A 75 -7.18 0.97 -8.78
N LEU A 76 -6.42 0.06 -9.40
CA LEU A 76 -6.65 -1.38 -9.30
C LEU A 76 -5.71 -2.03 -8.27
N ASN A 77 -4.45 -1.59 -8.24
CA ASN A 77 -3.47 -2.03 -7.25
C ASN A 77 -2.49 -0.89 -6.94
N ASN A 78 -2.07 -0.78 -5.68
CA ASN A 78 -1.14 0.26 -5.24
C ASN A 78 0.32 -0.21 -5.20
N ARG A 79 0.58 -1.53 -5.15
CA ARG A 79 1.94 -2.08 -5.08
C ARG A 79 2.02 -3.50 -5.68
N PRO A 80 2.49 -3.68 -6.93
CA PRO A 80 2.92 -2.65 -7.87
C PRO A 80 1.74 -1.79 -8.37
N LEU A 81 2.03 -0.52 -8.67
CA LEU A 81 1.02 0.46 -9.05
C LEU A 81 0.38 0.12 -10.40
N ASN A 82 -0.94 -0.11 -10.40
CA ASN A 82 -1.75 -0.36 -11.57
C ASN A 82 -3.05 0.47 -11.49
N ALA A 83 -3.34 1.21 -12.53
CA ALA A 83 -4.54 2.03 -12.62
C ALA A 83 -5.02 2.16 -14.07
N GLU A 84 -6.33 2.26 -14.28
CA GLU A 84 -6.96 2.35 -15.60
C GLU A 84 -7.82 3.59 -15.73
N THR A 85 -7.99 4.02 -16.97
CA THR A 85 -8.78 5.20 -17.32
C THR A 85 -10.22 4.77 -17.60
N PRO A 86 -11.22 5.37 -16.95
CA PRO A 86 -12.62 5.14 -17.27
C PRO A 86 -12.93 5.42 -18.75
N PRO A 87 -13.86 4.66 -19.37
CA PRO A 87 -14.22 4.86 -20.78
C PRO A 87 -14.66 6.27 -21.11
N GLU A 88 -15.42 6.93 -20.22
CA GLU A 88 -15.90 8.30 -20.41
C GLU A 88 -14.79 9.38 -20.43
N LEU A 89 -13.53 9.01 -20.13
CA LEU A 89 -12.38 9.91 -20.22
C LEU A 89 -11.49 9.66 -21.44
N LEU A 90 -11.87 8.72 -22.31
CA LEU A 90 -11.10 8.25 -23.48
C LEU A 90 -11.63 8.76 -24.83
N ASP A 91 -12.38 9.86 -24.84
CA ASP A 91 -12.94 10.45 -26.07
C ASP A 91 -11.92 11.22 -26.92
N ASP A 92 -10.77 11.60 -26.35
CA ASP A 92 -9.73 12.34 -27.06
C ASP A 92 -9.06 11.48 -28.14
N PRO A 93 -8.77 12.02 -29.35
CA PRO A 93 -8.17 11.25 -30.45
C PRO A 93 -6.77 10.70 -30.11
N VAL A 94 -6.07 11.34 -29.17
CA VAL A 94 -4.86 10.82 -28.54
C VAL A 94 -5.01 11.00 -27.04
N THR A 95 -4.89 9.90 -26.30
CA THR A 95 -5.03 9.92 -24.84
C THR A 95 -3.92 10.75 -24.20
N ARG A 96 -4.30 11.79 -23.45
CA ARG A 96 -3.37 12.65 -22.70
C ARG A 96 -2.59 11.84 -21.67
N THR A 97 -1.36 12.27 -21.36
CA THR A 97 -0.50 11.63 -20.35
C THR A 97 -1.18 11.53 -18.97
N ALA A 98 -1.95 12.55 -18.57
CA ALA A 98 -2.71 12.56 -17.31
C ALA A 98 -3.78 11.46 -17.25
N ARG A 99 -4.26 10.99 -18.41
CA ARG A 99 -5.29 9.96 -18.57
C ARG A 99 -4.75 8.66 -19.17
N HIS A 100 -3.44 8.52 -19.32
CA HIS A 100 -2.85 7.29 -19.80
C HIS A 100 -2.76 6.28 -18.66
N PHE A 101 -3.14 5.02 -18.92
CA PHE A 101 -3.15 3.96 -17.91
C PHE A 101 -1.76 3.73 -17.29
N ILE A 102 -1.72 3.10 -16.12
CA ILE A 102 -0.49 2.63 -15.46
C ILE A 102 -0.55 1.11 -15.32
N ARG A 103 0.49 0.43 -15.83
CA ARG A 103 0.69 -1.01 -15.67
C ARG A 103 2.14 -1.29 -15.28
N ASN A 104 2.36 -1.51 -13.98
CA ASN A 104 3.66 -1.88 -13.44
C ASN A 104 3.63 -3.34 -12.99
N ASN A 105 4.64 -4.10 -13.41
CA ASN A 105 4.87 -5.47 -12.93
C ASN A 105 5.76 -5.51 -11.67
N GLY A 106 6.26 -4.36 -11.23
CA GLY A 106 7.14 -4.21 -10.07
C GLY A 106 7.09 -2.80 -9.50
N LEU A 107 7.92 -2.53 -8.49
CA LEU A 107 8.00 -1.18 -7.93
C LEU A 107 8.62 -0.22 -8.95
N ALA A 108 8.03 0.97 -9.06
CA ALA A 108 8.64 2.05 -9.81
C ALA A 108 10.01 2.39 -9.17
N ARG A 109 11.02 2.62 -10.01
CA ARG A 109 12.32 3.07 -9.53
C ARG A 109 12.19 4.52 -9.09
N THR A 110 12.63 4.83 -7.87
CA THR A 110 12.79 6.23 -7.47
C THR A 110 14.01 6.80 -8.19
N THR A 111 13.82 7.86 -8.97
CA THR A 111 14.95 8.60 -9.52
C THR A 111 15.49 9.50 -8.42
N PRO A 112 16.78 9.41 -8.06
CA PRO A 112 17.36 10.34 -7.09
C PRO A 112 17.23 11.76 -7.62
N ALA A 113 16.93 12.72 -6.75
CA ALA A 113 16.82 14.13 -7.11
C ALA A 113 18.08 14.56 -7.87
N ARG A 114 17.91 15.04 -9.11
CA ARG A 114 19.02 15.53 -9.93
C ARG A 114 19.75 16.61 -9.13
N ARG A 115 21.01 16.38 -8.75
CA ARG A 115 21.85 17.44 -8.17
C ARG A 115 21.87 18.59 -9.18
N ALA A 116 21.25 19.71 -8.82
CA ALA A 116 21.38 20.94 -9.57
C ALA A 116 22.82 21.43 -9.37
N GLY A 117 23.58 21.55 -10.46
CA GLY A 117 24.95 22.04 -10.41
C GLY A 117 25.69 21.81 -11.72
N HIS A 118 25.55 22.76 -12.64
CA HIS A 118 26.63 23.47 -13.34
C HIS A 118 26.06 24.77 -13.90
#